data_AF-A0A1J5Q6A2-F1
#
_entry.id   AF-A0A1J5Q6A2-F1
#
_cell.length_a   1.000
_cell.length_b   1.000
_cell.length_c   1.000
_cell.angle_alpha   90.00
_cell.angle_beta   90.00
_cell.angle_gamma   90.00
#
_symmetry.space_group_name_H-M   'P 1'
#
loop_
_entity.id
_entity.type
_entity.pdbx_description
1 polymer ?
#
loop_
_entity_poly.entity_id
_entity_poly.type
_entity_poly.pdbx_seq_one_letter_code
_entity_poly.pdbx_strand_id
1 'polypeptide(L)'
;MSENGFHVHGPHDHAVEHAAQHEGSGLGQYVAIFTAILATVGAIVSYQGGATQNEAMLYKNEAVLKKAQASDQWGYYQAKSSKQHLMELAIDLAPKDKADFYRSQVEKYKKEKKDIQQKAEQLDQESLNADAESDHIMHPHHRLAQAMTLIQIAISLASITVLTRRRWLFGLAMGAAAGGLVLTGMALLA
;
A
#
# COMPACT_ATOMS: atom_id res chain seq x y z
N MET A 1 19.51 -64.26 -28.27
CA MET A 1 20.07 -62.93 -27.96
C MET A 1 19.69 -62.62 -26.53
N SER A 2 20.60 -62.86 -25.59
CA SER A 2 20.40 -62.63 -24.16
C SER A 2 21.65 -61.91 -23.65
N GLU A 3 21.60 -60.58 -23.63
CA GLU A 3 22.63 -59.76 -23.00
C GLU A 3 22.35 -59.70 -21.49
N ASN A 4 22.98 -60.59 -20.74
CA ASN A 4 23.14 -60.44 -19.30
C ASN A 4 24.29 -59.46 -19.06
N GLY A 5 23.99 -58.16 -19.06
CA GLY A 5 24.92 -57.13 -18.62
C GLY A 5 25.13 -57.25 -17.11
N PHE A 6 26.22 -57.88 -16.69
CA PHE A 6 26.72 -57.77 -15.32
C PHE A 6 27.21 -56.33 -15.13
N HIS A 7 26.37 -55.49 -14.55
CA HIS A 7 26.72 -54.14 -14.14
C HIS A 7 27.57 -54.24 -12.88
N VAL A 8 28.90 -54.13 -13.03
CA VAL A 8 29.83 -54.06 -11.92
C VAL A 8 29.89 -52.60 -11.47
N HIS A 9 29.22 -52.26 -10.38
CA HIS A 9 29.34 -50.93 -9.77
C HIS A 9 30.81 -50.68 -9.40
N GLY A 10 31.35 -49.57 -9.89
CA GLY A 10 32.72 -49.18 -9.56
C GLY A 10 32.84 -48.86 -8.06
N PRO A 11 34.01 -49.06 -7.42
CA PRO A 11 34.24 -48.63 -6.04
C PRO A 11 33.94 -47.14 -5.81
N HIS A 12 34.02 -46.34 -6.88
CA HIS A 12 33.69 -44.93 -6.90
C HIS A 12 32.18 -44.66 -6.93
N ASP A 13 31.36 -45.48 -7.61
CA ASP A 13 29.90 -45.33 -7.58
C ASP A 13 29.36 -45.64 -6.19
N HIS A 14 29.90 -46.69 -5.54
CA HIS A 14 29.61 -46.96 -4.13
C HIS A 14 30.11 -45.84 -3.20
N ALA A 15 31.27 -45.24 -3.45
CA ALA A 15 31.76 -44.12 -2.62
C ALA A 15 30.91 -42.85 -2.78
N VAL A 16 30.39 -42.57 -3.98
CA VAL A 16 29.51 -41.42 -4.25
C VAL A 16 28.11 -41.67 -3.70
N GLU A 17 27.56 -42.88 -3.85
CA GLU A 17 26.28 -43.26 -3.22
C GLU A 17 26.39 -43.30 -1.70
N HIS A 18 27.48 -43.82 -1.12
CA HIS A 18 27.69 -43.81 0.33
C HIS A 18 27.98 -42.39 0.86
N ALA A 19 28.69 -41.53 0.12
CA ALA A 19 28.86 -40.13 0.50
C ALA A 19 27.52 -39.35 0.46
N ALA A 20 26.65 -39.65 -0.51
CA ALA A 20 25.31 -39.07 -0.61
C ALA A 20 24.33 -39.63 0.45
N GLN A 21 24.43 -40.91 0.80
CA GLN A 21 23.56 -41.57 1.78
C GLN A 21 24.01 -41.34 3.24
N HIS A 22 25.27 -40.97 3.49
CA HIS A 22 25.77 -40.59 4.82
C HIS A 22 25.67 -39.08 5.13
N GLU A 23 25.14 -38.23 4.24
CA GLU A 23 24.74 -36.86 4.60
C GLU A 23 23.37 -36.88 5.30
N GLY A 24 23.34 -37.39 6.54
CA GLY A 24 22.19 -37.24 7.43
C GLY A 24 21.78 -35.77 7.52
N SER A 25 20.49 -35.47 7.29
CA SER A 25 19.87 -34.14 7.25
C SER A 25 20.88 -32.99 7.19
N GLY A 26 21.51 -32.78 6.02
CA GLY A 26 22.56 -31.78 5.88
C GLY A 26 22.06 -30.39 6.27
N LEU A 27 22.96 -29.50 6.68
CA LEU A 27 22.64 -28.08 6.94
C LEU A 27 21.85 -27.45 5.77
N GLY A 28 22.09 -27.89 4.53
CA GLY A 28 21.31 -27.48 3.36
C GLY A 28 19.83 -27.87 3.42
N GLN A 29 19.47 -29.05 3.92
CA GLN A 29 18.06 -29.47 4.07
C GLN A 29 17.32 -28.62 5.11
N TYR A 30 17.95 -28.33 6.25
CA TYR A 30 17.39 -27.43 7.26
C TYR A 30 17.18 -26.01 6.72
N VAL A 31 18.18 -25.48 6.00
CA VAL A 31 18.09 -24.15 5.40
C VAL A 31 17.00 -24.10 4.31
N ALA A 32 16.84 -25.17 3.52
CA ALA A 32 15.78 -25.27 2.51
C ALA A 32 14.38 -25.25 3.14
N ILE A 33 14.14 -26.06 4.17
CA ILE A 33 12.86 -26.08 4.90
C ILE A 33 12.59 -24.71 5.56
N PHE A 34 13.60 -24.13 6.21
CA PHE A 34 13.51 -22.80 6.82
C PHE A 34 13.13 -21.72 5.79
N THR A 35 13.77 -21.73 4.63
CA THR A 35 13.49 -20.79 3.54
C THR A 35 12.08 -20.97 2.99
N ALA A 36 11.61 -22.21 2.83
CA ALA A 36 10.25 -22.49 2.38
C ALA A 36 9.19 -21.95 3.35
N ILE A 37 9.40 -22.13 4.66
CA ILE A 37 8.51 -21.57 5.69
C ILE A 37 8.49 -20.04 5.64
N LEU A 38 9.67 -19.41 5.57
CA LEU A 38 9.75 -17.95 5.45
C LEU A 38 9.11 -17.41 4.18
N ALA A 39 9.19 -18.14 3.06
CA ALA A 39 8.51 -17.76 1.83
C ALA A 39 6.99 -17.77 2.00
N THR A 40 6.43 -18.79 2.65
CA THR A 40 4.99 -18.86 2.94
C THR A 40 4.56 -17.72 3.87
N VAL A 41 5.31 -17.46 4.94
CA VAL A 41 5.02 -16.34 5.85
C VAL A 41 5.13 -14.99 5.12
N GLY A 42 6.21 -14.79 4.34
CA GLY A 42 6.41 -13.59 3.54
C GLY A 42 5.27 -13.35 2.55
N ALA A 43 4.74 -14.41 1.93
CA ALA A 43 3.57 -14.30 1.06
C ALA A 43 2.32 -13.82 1.82
N ILE A 44 2.08 -14.30 3.04
CA ILE A 44 0.97 -13.86 3.89
C ILE A 44 1.14 -12.39 4.28
N VAL A 45 2.34 -11.99 4.72
CA VAL A 45 2.66 -10.59 5.08
C VAL A 45 2.48 -9.67 3.88
N SER A 46 2.96 -10.08 2.71
CA SER A 46 2.82 -9.34 1.46
C SER A 46 1.34 -9.17 1.07
N TYR A 47 0.54 -10.23 1.18
CA TYR A 47 -0.90 -10.16 0.92
C TYR A 47 -1.62 -9.20 1.87
N GLN A 48 -1.36 -9.30 3.18
CA GLN A 48 -1.98 -8.41 4.17
C GLN A 48 -1.54 -6.96 3.98
N GLY A 49 -0.24 -6.72 3.77
CA GLY A 49 0.27 -5.38 3.47
C GLY A 49 -0.35 -4.80 2.20
N GLY A 50 -0.52 -5.63 1.16
CA GLY A 50 -1.21 -5.24 -0.07
C GLY A 50 -2.69 -4.92 0.14
N ALA A 51 -3.41 -5.72 0.95
CA ALA A 51 -4.82 -5.48 1.25
C ALA A 51 -5.03 -4.16 2.01
N THR A 52 -4.26 -3.92 3.08
CA THR A 52 -4.29 -2.67 3.85
C THR A 52 -3.94 -1.46 2.99
N GLN A 53 -2.93 -1.57 2.13
CA GLN A 53 -2.54 -0.51 1.20
C GLN A 53 -3.66 -0.19 0.22
N ASN A 54 -4.33 -1.22 -0.31
CA ASN A 54 -5.41 -1.06 -1.27
C ASN A 54 -6.62 -0.37 -0.63
N GLU A 55 -6.97 -0.77 0.59
CA GLU A 55 -8.06 -0.16 1.35
C GLU A 55 -7.77 1.32 1.66
N ALA A 56 -6.58 1.63 2.19
CA ALA A 56 -6.18 3.02 2.41
C ALA A 56 -6.17 3.83 1.10
N MET A 57 -5.73 3.24 -0.02
CA MET A 57 -5.75 3.88 -1.33
C MET A 57 -7.17 4.17 -1.83
N LEU A 58 -8.15 3.31 -1.55
CA LEU A 58 -9.55 3.58 -1.89
C LEU A 58 -10.06 4.84 -1.21
N TYR A 59 -9.85 4.96 0.12
CA TYR A 59 -10.23 6.15 0.87
C TYR A 59 -9.50 7.41 0.40
N LYS A 60 -8.19 7.31 0.09
CA LYS A 60 -7.42 8.43 -0.45
C LYS A 60 -7.98 8.90 -1.80
N ASN A 61 -8.34 7.97 -2.68
CA ASN A 61 -8.93 8.27 -3.98
C ASN A 61 -10.30 8.93 -3.83
N GLU A 62 -11.12 8.47 -2.88
CA GLU A 62 -12.40 9.10 -2.57
C GLU A 62 -12.20 10.53 -2.04
N ALA A 63 -11.23 10.74 -1.14
CA ALA A 63 -10.86 12.06 -0.63
C ALA A 63 -10.45 13.00 -1.78
N VAL A 64 -9.61 12.52 -2.71
CA VAL A 64 -9.18 13.28 -3.88
C VAL A 64 -10.36 13.62 -4.80
N LEU A 65 -11.25 12.66 -5.07
CA LEU A 65 -12.44 12.88 -5.88
C LEU A 65 -13.35 13.94 -5.27
N LYS A 66 -13.63 13.84 -3.97
CA LYS A 66 -14.45 14.82 -3.23
C LYS A 66 -13.81 16.20 -3.22
N LYS A 67 -12.48 16.28 -3.05
CA LYS A 67 -11.74 17.54 -3.12
C LYS A 67 -11.80 18.18 -4.50
N ALA A 68 -11.73 17.38 -5.56
CA ALA A 68 -11.91 17.87 -6.93
C ALA A 68 -13.33 18.43 -7.13
N GLN A 69 -14.36 17.71 -6.66
CA GLN A 69 -15.74 18.17 -6.70
C GLN A 69 -15.95 19.46 -5.88
N ALA A 70 -15.33 19.58 -4.70
CA ALA A 70 -15.35 20.79 -3.89
C ALA A 70 -14.70 21.96 -4.63
N SER A 71 -13.54 21.74 -5.26
CA SER A 71 -12.85 22.73 -6.09
C SER A 71 -13.73 23.21 -7.25
N ASP A 72 -14.47 22.31 -7.90
CA ASP A 72 -15.42 22.69 -8.95
C ASP A 72 -16.56 23.56 -8.40
N GLN A 73 -17.09 23.24 -7.21
CA GLN A 73 -18.10 24.07 -6.55
C GLN A 73 -17.56 25.45 -6.17
N TRP A 74 -16.34 25.54 -5.64
CA TRP A 74 -15.68 26.80 -5.36
C TRP A 74 -15.44 27.62 -6.64
N GLY A 75 -15.09 26.96 -7.74
CA GLY A 75 -15.01 27.59 -9.06
C GLY A 75 -16.35 28.15 -9.52
N TYR A 76 -17.45 27.40 -9.34
CA TYR A 76 -18.78 27.88 -9.65
C TYR A 76 -19.22 29.05 -8.75
N TYR A 77 -18.91 28.99 -7.46
CA TYR A 77 -19.11 30.09 -6.52
C TYR A 77 -18.37 31.36 -6.97
N GLN A 78 -17.10 31.22 -7.36
CA GLN A 78 -16.29 32.34 -7.85
C GLN A 78 -16.89 32.93 -9.13
N ALA A 79 -17.30 32.09 -10.08
CA ALA A 79 -17.95 32.54 -11.32
C ALA A 79 -19.25 33.31 -11.04
N LYS A 80 -20.07 32.84 -10.09
CA LYS A 80 -21.28 33.55 -9.64
C LYS A 80 -20.96 34.86 -8.94
N SER A 81 -19.91 34.87 -8.12
CA SER A 81 -19.44 36.09 -7.45
C SER A 81 -19.00 37.15 -8.46
N SER A 82 -18.27 36.77 -9.50
CA SER A 82 -17.90 37.69 -10.58
C SER A 82 -19.13 38.23 -11.31
N LYS A 83 -20.12 37.38 -11.63
CA LYS A 83 -21.39 37.83 -12.23
C LYS A 83 -22.16 38.79 -11.32
N GLN A 84 -22.24 38.50 -10.02
CA GLN A 84 -22.84 39.40 -9.04
C GLN A 84 -22.14 40.76 -9.03
N HIS A 85 -20.81 40.78 -8.97
CA HIS A 85 -20.04 42.03 -8.95
C HIS A 85 -20.25 42.87 -10.23
N LEU A 86 -20.37 42.22 -11.38
CA LEU A 86 -20.74 42.89 -12.63
C LEU A 86 -22.15 43.49 -12.59
N MET A 87 -23.11 42.81 -11.96
CA MET A 87 -24.47 43.36 -11.79
C MET A 87 -24.50 44.51 -10.80
N GLU A 88 -23.70 44.46 -9.73
CA GLU A 88 -23.52 45.58 -8.78
C GLU A 88 -22.97 46.81 -9.50
N LEU A 89 -21.90 46.64 -10.28
CA LEU A 89 -21.35 47.72 -11.09
C LEU A 89 -22.37 48.25 -12.12
N ALA A 90 -23.20 47.37 -12.69
CA ALA A 90 -24.25 47.79 -13.62
C ALA A 90 -25.35 48.63 -12.96
N ILE A 91 -25.62 48.48 -11.65
CA ILE A 91 -26.58 49.34 -10.92
C ILE A 91 -26.08 50.79 -10.92
N ASP A 92 -24.78 51.01 -10.72
CA ASP A 92 -24.19 52.35 -10.64
C ASP A 92 -24.04 53.01 -12.01
N LEU A 93 -23.89 52.22 -13.08
CA LEU A 93 -23.70 52.70 -14.46
C LEU A 93 -24.98 52.81 -15.27
N ALA A 94 -26.03 52.04 -14.93
CA ALA A 94 -27.25 51.97 -15.73
C ALA A 94 -28.20 53.15 -15.47
N PRO A 95 -29.07 53.49 -16.44
CA PRO A 95 -30.12 54.46 -16.20
C PRO A 95 -31.15 53.94 -15.18
N LYS A 96 -31.82 54.88 -14.48
CA LYS A 96 -32.63 54.60 -13.27
C LYS A 96 -33.76 53.58 -13.49
N ASP A 97 -34.25 53.45 -14.70
CA ASP A 97 -35.30 52.51 -15.13
C ASP A 97 -34.85 51.03 -15.09
N LYS A 98 -33.53 50.76 -15.13
CA LYS A 98 -32.99 49.38 -15.10
C LYS A 98 -32.36 48.98 -13.77
N ALA A 99 -32.25 49.90 -12.82
CA ALA A 99 -31.60 49.64 -11.52
C ALA A 99 -32.28 48.52 -10.73
N ASP A 100 -33.61 48.45 -10.75
CA ASP A 100 -34.38 47.43 -10.01
C ASP A 100 -34.19 46.03 -10.59
N PHE A 101 -34.05 45.92 -11.92
CA PHE A 101 -33.73 44.66 -12.58
C PHE A 101 -32.37 44.13 -12.10
N TYR A 102 -31.33 44.96 -12.08
CA TYR A 102 -29.99 44.52 -11.63
C TYR A 102 -29.96 44.19 -10.13
N ARG A 103 -30.66 44.95 -9.27
CA ARG A 103 -30.82 44.59 -7.84
C ARG A 103 -31.43 43.20 -7.67
N SER A 104 -32.44 42.86 -8.47
CA SER A 104 -33.06 41.53 -8.43
C SER A 104 -32.07 40.40 -8.79
N GLN A 105 -31.18 40.63 -9.78
CA GLN A 105 -30.15 39.66 -10.18
C GLN A 105 -29.07 39.51 -9.10
N VAL A 106 -28.68 40.60 -8.43
CA VAL A 106 -27.74 40.56 -7.30
C VAL A 106 -28.30 39.68 -6.18
N GLU A 107 -29.55 39.89 -5.78
CA GLU A 107 -30.19 39.09 -4.73
C GLU A 107 -30.35 37.62 -5.14
N LYS A 108 -30.65 37.34 -6.41
CA LYS A 108 -30.67 35.98 -6.96
C LYS A 108 -29.30 35.31 -6.82
N TYR A 109 -28.23 35.95 -7.30
CA TYR A 109 -26.88 35.37 -7.22
C TYR A 109 -26.39 35.23 -5.79
N LYS A 110 -26.76 36.14 -4.88
CA LYS A 110 -26.44 36.04 -3.46
C LYS A 110 -27.07 34.80 -2.81
N LYS A 111 -28.32 34.48 -3.15
CA LYS A 111 -28.98 33.22 -2.70
C LYS A 111 -28.28 32.00 -3.29
N GLU A 112 -28.11 31.94 -4.61
CA GLU A 112 -27.45 30.80 -5.29
C GLU A 112 -26.04 30.53 -4.73
N LYS A 113 -25.26 31.59 -4.49
CA LYS A 113 -23.91 31.48 -3.92
C LYS A 113 -23.89 30.81 -2.55
N LYS A 114 -24.89 31.08 -1.71
CA LYS A 114 -24.95 30.48 -0.36
C LYS A 114 -25.12 28.96 -0.44
N ASP A 115 -25.98 28.49 -1.33
CA ASP A 115 -26.23 27.06 -1.52
C ASP A 115 -24.98 26.37 -2.10
N ILE A 116 -24.30 27.02 -3.05
CA ILE A 116 -23.04 26.51 -3.65
C ILE A 116 -21.94 26.44 -2.59
N GLN A 117 -21.81 27.47 -1.76
CA GLN A 117 -20.82 27.51 -0.68
C GLN A 117 -21.05 26.37 0.31
N GLN A 118 -22.29 26.17 0.77
CA GLN A 118 -22.60 25.06 1.69
C GLN A 118 -22.26 23.71 1.08
N LYS A 119 -22.53 23.50 -0.21
CA LYS A 119 -22.18 22.26 -0.90
C LYS A 119 -20.67 22.08 -1.03
N ALA A 120 -19.92 23.15 -1.30
CA ALA A 120 -18.46 23.11 -1.37
C ALA A 120 -17.85 22.75 -0.02
N GLU A 121 -18.30 23.39 1.06
CA GLU A 121 -17.86 23.13 2.44
C GLU A 121 -18.19 21.70 2.89
N GLN A 122 -19.36 21.17 2.51
CA GLN A 122 -19.71 19.77 2.77
C GLN A 122 -18.76 18.80 2.06
N LEU A 123 -18.47 19.01 0.78
CA LEU A 123 -17.56 18.16 0.01
C LEU A 123 -16.12 18.24 0.55
N ASP A 124 -15.66 19.42 0.97
CA ASP A 124 -14.37 19.60 1.63
C ASP A 124 -14.31 18.81 2.95
N GLN A 125 -15.36 18.87 3.77
CA GLN A 125 -15.41 18.11 5.02
C GLN A 125 -15.43 16.60 4.78
N GLU A 126 -16.20 16.12 3.81
CA GLU A 126 -16.21 14.71 3.44
C GLU A 126 -14.86 14.25 2.88
N SER A 127 -14.15 15.11 2.14
CA SER A 127 -12.80 14.85 1.67
C SER A 127 -11.84 14.68 2.85
N LEU A 128 -11.86 15.59 3.82
CA LEU A 128 -11.02 15.53 5.02
C LEU A 128 -11.30 14.26 5.86
N ASN A 129 -12.56 13.88 5.99
CA ASN A 129 -12.94 12.67 6.73
C ASN A 129 -12.41 11.41 6.03
N ALA A 130 -12.53 11.33 4.70
CA ALA A 130 -11.98 10.21 3.92
C ALA A 130 -10.44 10.18 3.96
N ASP A 131 -9.80 11.34 3.96
CA ASP A 131 -8.34 11.46 4.08
C ASP A 131 -7.84 10.94 5.43
N ALA A 132 -8.53 11.31 6.51
CA ALA A 132 -8.21 10.85 7.87
C ALA A 132 -8.39 9.33 8.03
N GLU A 133 -9.44 8.76 7.42
CA GLU A 133 -9.66 7.30 7.43
C GLU A 133 -8.54 6.57 6.68
N SER A 134 -8.12 7.09 5.52
CA SER A 134 -6.98 6.56 4.75
C SER A 134 -5.69 6.52 5.58
N ASP A 135 -5.38 7.62 6.26
CA ASP A 135 -4.17 7.73 7.07
C ASP A 135 -4.21 6.80 8.28
N HIS A 136 -5.38 6.62 8.90
CA HIS A 136 -5.57 5.68 10.02
C HIS A 136 -5.27 4.23 9.59
N ILE A 137 -5.77 3.81 8.43
CA ILE A 137 -5.54 2.47 7.88
C ILE A 137 -4.06 2.28 7.44
N MET A 138 -3.35 3.35 7.09
CA MET A 138 -1.96 3.29 6.65
C MET A 138 -0.96 3.03 7.81
N HIS A 139 -1.31 3.31 9.06
CA HIS A 139 -0.41 3.10 10.20
C HIS A 139 0.14 1.66 10.35
N PRO A 140 -0.68 0.60 10.30
CA PRO A 140 -0.20 -0.78 10.37
C PRO A 140 0.63 -1.20 9.14
N HIS A 141 0.40 -0.60 7.97
CA HIS A 141 1.12 -0.93 6.72
C HIS A 141 2.64 -0.79 6.86
N HIS A 142 3.09 0.28 7.53
CA HIS A 142 4.53 0.53 7.68
C HIS A 142 5.25 -0.60 8.41
N ARG A 143 4.59 -1.20 9.42
CA ARG A 143 5.15 -2.34 10.17
C ARG A 143 5.16 -3.61 9.33
N LEU A 144 4.13 -3.84 8.51
CA LEU A 144 4.09 -4.97 7.56
C LEU A 144 5.20 -4.85 6.50
N ALA A 145 5.45 -3.65 5.98
CA ALA A 145 6.53 -3.39 5.04
C ALA A 145 7.91 -3.69 5.66
N GLN A 146 8.16 -3.20 6.89
CA GLN A 146 9.39 -3.50 7.63
C GLN A 146 9.55 -5.01 7.89
N ALA A 147 8.49 -5.70 8.30
CA ALA A 147 8.51 -7.15 8.50
C ALA A 147 8.89 -7.91 7.23
N MET A 148 8.30 -7.53 6.08
CA MET A 148 8.61 -8.14 4.78
C MET A 148 10.09 -7.97 4.41
N THR A 149 10.67 -6.78 4.64
CA THR A 149 12.10 -6.56 4.35
C THR A 149 13.01 -7.46 5.19
N LEU A 150 12.70 -7.66 6.47
CA LEU A 150 13.48 -8.56 7.35
C LEU A 150 13.36 -10.03 6.94
N ILE A 151 12.16 -10.47 6.55
CA ILE A 151 11.96 -11.83 6.02
C ILE A 151 12.81 -12.03 4.76
N GLN A 152 12.87 -11.04 3.88
CA GLN A 152 13.65 -11.12 2.65
C GLN A 152 15.16 -11.14 2.91
N ILE A 153 15.64 -10.35 3.88
CA ILE A 153 17.03 -10.42 4.37
C ILE A 153 17.33 -11.81 4.93
N ALA A 154 16.43 -12.39 5.72
CA ALA A 154 16.59 -13.74 6.26
C ALA A 154 16.68 -14.81 5.17
N ILE A 155 15.86 -14.72 4.12
CA ILE A 155 15.91 -15.61 2.95
C ILE A 155 17.24 -15.45 2.19
N SER A 156 17.71 -14.22 1.97
CA SER A 156 19.01 -13.98 1.33
C SER A 156 20.18 -14.55 2.14
N LEU A 157 20.18 -14.35 3.46
CA LEU A 157 21.20 -14.92 4.35
C LEU A 157 21.15 -16.45 4.39
N ALA A 158 19.94 -17.04 4.37
CA ALA A 158 19.75 -18.49 4.25
C ALA A 158 20.36 -19.02 2.95
N SER A 159 20.11 -18.38 1.80
CA SER A 159 20.71 -18.77 0.52
C SER A 159 22.25 -18.72 0.54
N ILE A 160 22.84 -17.64 1.06
CA ILE A 160 24.30 -17.51 1.19
C ILE A 160 24.87 -18.58 2.15
N THR A 161 24.12 -18.94 3.20
CA THR A 161 24.51 -19.97 4.15
C THR A 161 24.66 -21.34 3.47
N VAL A 162 23.79 -21.69 2.52
CA VAL A 162 23.89 -22.94 1.75
C VAL A 162 25.19 -22.96 0.92
N LEU A 163 25.50 -21.86 0.22
CA LEU A 163 26.68 -21.77 -0.64
C LEU A 163 28.00 -21.76 0.15
N THR A 164 28.02 -21.07 1.28
CA THR A 164 29.25 -20.86 2.07
C THR A 164 29.47 -21.92 3.16
N ARG A 165 28.44 -22.72 3.47
CA ARG A 165 28.40 -23.69 4.59
C ARG A 165 28.77 -23.06 5.96
N ARG A 166 28.68 -21.73 6.11
CA ARG A 166 29.05 -21.00 7.33
C ARG A 166 27.88 -20.90 8.30
N ARG A 167 27.93 -21.65 9.41
CA ARG A 167 26.85 -21.75 10.41
C ARG A 167 26.47 -20.43 11.11
N TRP A 168 27.39 -19.47 11.24
CA TRP A 168 27.08 -18.17 11.87
C TRP A 168 26.11 -17.32 11.03
N LEU A 169 26.16 -17.45 9.70
CA LEU A 169 25.21 -16.78 8.79
C LEU A 169 23.79 -17.31 8.99
N PHE A 170 23.65 -18.61 9.31
CA PHE A 170 22.36 -19.18 9.68
C PHE A 170 21.81 -18.57 10.97
N GLY A 171 22.66 -18.33 11.96
CA GLY A 171 22.29 -17.62 13.19
C GLY A 171 21.75 -16.22 12.92
N LEU A 172 22.39 -15.47 12.02
CA LEU A 172 21.90 -14.15 11.61
C LEU A 172 20.58 -14.23 10.83
N ALA A 173 20.43 -15.23 9.95
CA ALA A 173 19.18 -15.47 9.23
C ALA A 173 18.01 -15.75 10.18
N MET A 174 18.23 -16.59 11.21
CA MET A 174 17.23 -16.85 12.25
C MET A 174 16.88 -15.59 13.07
N GLY A 175 17.87 -14.76 13.40
CA GLY A 175 17.64 -13.49 14.11
C GLY A 175 16.78 -12.51 13.29
N ALA A 176 17.09 -12.35 11.99
CA ALA A 176 16.31 -11.53 11.08
C ALA A 176 14.88 -12.08 10.90
N ALA A 177 14.73 -13.40 10.78
CA ALA A 177 13.43 -14.07 10.70
C ALA A 177 12.57 -13.86 11.95
N ALA A 178 13.16 -14.00 13.14
CA ALA A 178 12.46 -13.76 14.40
C ALA A 178 12.01 -12.29 14.52
N GLY A 179 12.87 -11.34 14.14
CA GLY A 179 12.52 -9.92 14.07
C GLY A 179 11.36 -9.64 13.10
N GLY A 180 11.39 -10.26 11.91
CA GLY A 180 10.30 -10.17 10.93
C GLY A 180 8.97 -10.70 11.49
N LEU A 181 8.98 -11.89 12.08
CA LEU A 181 7.78 -12.51 12.69
C LEU A 181 7.19 -11.68 13.83
N VAL A 182 8.04 -11.11 14.69
CA VAL A 182 7.61 -10.24 15.79
C VAL A 182 6.95 -8.97 15.26
N LEU A 183 7.53 -8.34 14.23
CA LEU A 183 6.93 -7.16 13.59
C LEU A 183 5.61 -7.48 12.88
N THR A 184 5.51 -8.65 12.22
CA THR A 184 4.24 -9.14 11.66
C THR A 184 3.18 -9.30 12.75
N GLY A 185 3.52 -9.93 13.88
CA GLY A 185 2.61 -10.08 15.01
C GLY A 185 2.15 -8.73 15.59
N MET A 186 3.07 -7.79 15.76
CA MET A 186 2.75 -6.43 16.23
C MET A 186 1.93 -5.61 15.23
N ALA A 187 2.04 -5.89 13.93
CA ALA A 187 1.24 -5.23 12.90
C ALA A 187 -0.18 -5.79 12.83
N LEU A 188 -0.35 -7.09 13.10
CA LEU A 188 -1.67 -7.75 13.14
C LEU A 188 -2.48 -7.44 14.40
N LEU A 189 -1.82 -7.07 15.49
CA LEU A 189 -2.45 -6.73 16.77
C LEU A 189 -2.71 -5.22 16.96
N ALA A 190 -2.28 -4.39 16.01
CA ALA A 190 -2.43 -2.93 16.03
C ALA A 190 -3.60 -2.50 15.16
#